data_AF-A0A9D5VN21-F1
#
_entry.id   AF-A0A9D5VN21-F1
#
_cell.length_a   1.000
_cell.length_b   1.000
_cell.length_c   1.000
_cell.angle_alpha   90.00
_cell.angle_beta   90.00
_cell.angle_gamma   90.00
#
_symmetry.space_group_name_H-M   'P 1'
#
loop_
_entity.id
_entity.type
_entity.pdbx_description
1 polymer ?
#
loop_
_entity_poly.entity_id
_entity_poly.type
_entity_poly.pdbx_seq_one_letter_code
_entity_poly.pdbx_strand_id
1 'polypeptide(L)'
;MQKGLLQKNRNASFNKIYYCPHHPHATMAKYRVLCDCRKPKSGMIMQAAEEFNLDLKRSYLLGDRIFDVVAANRAGCKAILCRFKKS
;
A
#
# COMPACT_ATOMS: atom_id res chain seq x y z
N MET A 1 -5.00 -5.04 17.42
CA MET A 1 -4.31 -4.28 16.34
C MET A 1 -4.96 -2.91 16.20
N GLN A 2 -4.21 -1.85 15.85
CA GLN A 2 -4.64 -0.44 15.58
C GLN A 2 -4.46 0.62 16.68
N LYS A 3 -4.15 0.28 17.95
CA LYS A 3 -3.82 1.30 18.96
C LYS A 3 -2.41 1.87 18.73
N GLY A 4 -2.24 2.78 17.77
CA GLY A 4 -0.90 3.29 17.42
C GLY A 4 -0.88 4.44 16.43
N LEU A 5 -1.50 4.26 15.26
CA LEU A 5 -1.18 5.12 14.11
C LEU A 5 -1.74 6.55 14.18
N LEU A 6 -2.87 6.77 14.87
CA LEU A 6 -3.59 8.06 14.90
C LEU A 6 -3.48 8.79 16.25
N GLN A 7 -2.68 8.27 17.20
CA GLN A 7 -2.75 8.71 18.60
C GLN A 7 -2.36 10.19 18.83
N LYS A 8 -1.54 10.78 17.94
CA LYS A 8 -1.07 12.16 18.08
C LYS A 8 -1.93 13.20 17.36
N ASN A 9 -2.81 12.80 16.44
CA ASN A 9 -3.63 13.75 15.68
C ASN A 9 -5.06 13.22 15.55
N ARG A 10 -5.95 13.66 16.45
CA ARG A 10 -7.32 13.16 16.57
C ARG A 10 -8.19 13.43 15.33
N ASN A 11 -7.75 14.28 14.42
CA ASN A 11 -8.46 14.64 13.20
C ASN A 11 -7.99 13.86 11.96
N ALA A 12 -6.98 13.00 12.09
CA ALA A 12 -6.56 12.14 10.99
C ALA A 12 -7.48 10.92 10.91
N SER A 13 -7.96 10.61 9.70
CA SER A 13 -8.79 9.44 9.41
C SER A 13 -8.32 8.77 8.12
N PHE A 14 -8.69 7.50 7.95
CA PHE A 14 -8.48 6.76 6.70
C PHE A 14 -9.83 6.58 6.02
N ASN A 15 -9.90 6.86 4.71
CA ASN A 15 -11.11 6.55 3.93
C ASN A 15 -11.32 5.04 3.79
N LYS A 16 -10.24 4.28 3.54
CA LYS A 16 -10.28 2.83 3.40
C LYS A 16 -8.92 2.19 3.65
N ILE A 17 -8.93 0.92 4.04
CA ILE A 17 -7.73 0.10 4.22
C ILE A 17 -7.77 -1.05 3.22
N TYR A 18 -6.73 -1.14 2.40
CA TYR A 18 -6.49 -2.26 1.50
C TYR A 18 -5.33 -3.10 2.03
N TYR A 19 -5.45 -4.42 1.98
CA TYR A 19 -4.39 -5.34 2.39
C TYR A 19 -4.38 -6.58 1.50
N CYS A 20 -3.19 -7.20 1.39
CA CYS A 20 -3.00 -8.40 0.58
C CYS A 20 -2.42 -9.52 1.46
N PRO A 21 -3.18 -10.62 1.72
CA PRO A 21 -2.71 -11.73 2.56
C PRO A 21 -1.90 -12.78 1.78
N HIS A 22 -1.78 -12.63 0.46
CA HIS A 22 -1.22 -13.65 -0.41
C HIS A 22 0.31 -13.70 -0.41
N HIS A 23 0.86 -14.90 -0.60
CA HIS A 23 2.27 -15.15 -0.86
C HIS A 23 2.44 -16.44 -1.68
N PRO A 24 3.29 -16.48 -2.71
CA PRO A 24 3.46 -17.68 -3.55
C PRO A 24 3.93 -18.91 -2.76
N HIS A 25 4.59 -18.70 -1.62
CA HIS A 25 5.04 -19.75 -0.70
C HIS A 25 4.30 -19.74 0.64
N ALA A 26 3.06 -19.25 0.70
CA ALA A 26 2.29 -19.25 1.94
C ALA A 26 2.07 -20.69 2.46
N THR A 27 2.16 -20.90 3.78
CA THR A 27 1.92 -22.22 4.40
C THR A 27 0.48 -22.68 4.20
N MET A 28 -0.49 -21.77 4.38
CA MET A 28 -1.89 -22.06 4.15
C MET A 28 -2.23 -22.00 2.66
N ALA A 29 -2.81 -23.06 2.12
CA ALA A 29 -3.18 -23.16 0.70
C ALA A 29 -4.04 -21.99 0.23
N LYS A 30 -5.00 -21.53 1.05
CA LYS A 30 -5.89 -20.40 0.71
C LYS A 30 -5.17 -19.07 0.44
N TYR A 31 -3.96 -18.88 0.96
CA TYR A 31 -3.16 -17.67 0.72
C TYR A 31 -2.01 -17.90 -0.27
N ARG A 32 -1.82 -19.14 -0.74
CA ARG A 32 -0.76 -19.52 -1.67
C ARG A 32 -1.18 -19.27 -3.10
N VAL A 33 -1.33 -18.00 -3.44
CA VAL A 33 -1.89 -17.55 -4.72
C VAL A 33 -0.99 -16.48 -5.33
N LEU A 34 -0.76 -16.59 -6.64
CA LEU A 34 -0.22 -15.49 -7.42
C LEU A 34 -1.34 -14.47 -7.62
N CYS A 35 -1.19 -13.28 -7.03
CA CYS A 35 -2.20 -12.24 -7.03
C CYS A 35 -1.63 -10.94 -7.62
N ASP A 36 -2.51 -9.98 -7.94
CA ASP A 36 -2.12 -8.63 -8.37
C ASP A 36 -2.07 -7.61 -7.24
N CYS A 37 -2.56 -7.96 -6.04
CA CYS A 37 -2.56 -7.07 -4.88
C CYS A 37 -1.18 -6.93 -4.20
N ARG A 38 -0.33 -7.96 -4.27
CA ARG A 38 0.92 -7.96 -3.50
C ARG A 38 1.96 -7.07 -4.16
N LYS A 39 2.39 -6.01 -3.47
CA LYS A 39 3.55 -5.20 -3.86
C LYS A 39 4.76 -6.11 -4.13
N PRO A 40 5.48 -5.95 -5.26
CA PRO A 40 5.58 -4.74 -6.08
C PRO A 40 4.53 -4.55 -7.18
N LYS A 41 3.47 -5.38 -7.24
CA LYS A 41 2.35 -5.11 -8.14
C LYS A 41 1.50 -3.95 -7.62
N SER A 42 0.78 -3.30 -8.52
CA SER A 42 0.01 -2.07 -8.27
C SER A 42 -1.48 -2.32 -7.98
N GLY A 43 -1.95 -3.57 -7.90
CA GLY A 43 -3.38 -3.89 -7.87
C GLY A 43 -4.17 -3.18 -6.77
N MET A 44 -3.62 -3.07 -5.54
CA MET A 44 -4.30 -2.33 -4.46
C MET A 44 -4.39 -0.82 -4.73
N ILE A 45 -3.41 -0.25 -5.42
CA ILE A 45 -3.39 1.18 -5.77
C ILE A 45 -4.42 1.45 -6.86
N MET A 46 -4.47 0.58 -7.87
CA MET A 46 -5.45 0.67 -8.96
C MET A 46 -6.87 0.52 -8.44
N GLN A 47 -7.09 -0.43 -7.53
CA GLN A 47 -8.39 -0.61 -6.87
C GLN A 47 -8.82 0.66 -6.12
N ALA A 48 -7.92 1.28 -5.36
CA ALA A 48 -8.22 2.54 -4.68
C ALA A 48 -8.48 3.70 -5.65
N ALA A 49 -7.74 3.75 -6.76
CA ALA A 49 -7.92 4.79 -7.77
C ALA A 49 -9.27 4.69 -8.48
N GLU A 50 -9.70 3.47 -8.81
CA GLU A 50 -11.01 3.22 -9.40
C GLU A 50 -12.14 3.55 -8.42
N GLU A 51 -12.06 3.05 -7.18
CA GLU A 51 -13.12 3.24 -6.19
C GLU A 51 -13.31 4.71 -5.78
N PHE A 52 -12.22 5.49 -5.69
CA PHE A 52 -12.27 6.88 -5.27
C PHE A 52 -12.07 7.89 -6.42
N ASN A 53 -12.04 7.42 -7.68
CA ASN A 53 -11.77 8.22 -8.88
C ASN A 53 -10.53 9.13 -8.72
N LEU A 54 -9.41 8.55 -8.30
CA LEU A 54 -8.17 9.29 -7.99
C LEU A 54 -7.35 9.59 -9.24
N ASP A 55 -6.85 10.83 -9.36
CA ASP A 55 -5.78 11.14 -10.32
C ASP A 55 -4.43 10.65 -9.76
N LEU A 56 -3.98 9.50 -10.26
CA LEU A 56 -2.73 8.88 -9.82
C LEU A 56 -1.49 9.74 -10.12
N LYS A 57 -1.50 10.55 -11.19
CA LYS A 57 -0.36 11.43 -11.52
C LYS A 57 -0.15 12.52 -10.48
N ARG A 58 -1.23 12.91 -9.79
CA ARG A 58 -1.23 13.88 -8.69
C ARG A 58 -1.16 13.22 -7.30
N SER A 59 -1.19 11.90 -7.25
CA SER A 59 -1.17 11.12 -6.01
C SER A 59 0.25 10.72 -5.61
N TYR A 60 0.42 10.44 -4.32
CA TYR A 60 1.68 10.02 -3.72
C TYR A 60 1.51 8.74 -2.94
N LEU A 61 2.45 7.82 -3.09
CA LEU A 61 2.58 6.62 -2.27
C LEU A 61 3.78 6.77 -1.35
N LEU A 62 3.52 6.75 -0.05
CA LEU A 62 4.54 6.74 0.99
C LEU A 62 4.82 5.29 1.41
N GLY A 63 6.09 4.92 1.46
CA GLY A 63 6.53 3.58 1.88
C GLY A 63 7.97 3.56 2.38
N ASP A 64 8.36 2.48 3.03
CA ASP A 64 9.70 2.27 3.60
C ASP A 64 10.54 1.25 2.82
N ARG A 65 9.93 0.56 1.84
CA ARG A 65 10.59 -0.49 1.04
C ARG A 65 10.67 -0.11 -0.43
N ILE A 66 11.66 -0.69 -1.11
CA ILE A 66 11.80 -0.55 -2.57
C ILE A 66 10.54 -1.06 -3.31
N PHE A 67 9.89 -2.12 -2.80
CA PHE A 67 8.67 -2.65 -3.41
C PHE A 67 7.52 -1.65 -3.43
N ASP A 68 7.49 -0.67 -2.52
CA ASP A 68 6.52 0.43 -2.50
C ASP A 68 6.76 1.38 -3.68
N VAL A 69 8.02 1.75 -3.90
CA VAL A 69 8.45 2.61 -5.01
C VAL A 69 8.11 1.96 -6.36
N VAL A 70 8.39 0.66 -6.50
CA VAL A 70 8.07 -0.07 -7.73
C VAL A 70 6.56 -0.15 -7.96
N ALA A 71 5.77 -0.38 -6.91
CA ALA A 71 4.31 -0.43 -7.04
C ALA A 71 3.73 0.94 -7.45
N ALA A 72 4.24 2.03 -6.86
CA ALA A 72 3.84 3.39 -7.21
C ALA A 72 4.14 3.72 -8.68
N ASN A 73 5.37 3.44 -9.13
CA ASN A 73 5.78 3.65 -10.52
C ASN A 73 4.91 2.85 -11.50
N ARG A 74 4.59 1.59 -11.17
CA ARG A 74 3.68 0.74 -11.98
C ARG A 74 2.24 1.25 -12.01
N ALA A 75 1.78 1.90 -10.95
CA ALA A 75 0.47 2.53 -10.89
C ALA A 75 0.44 3.90 -11.62
N GLY A 76 1.61 4.49 -11.90
CA GLY A 76 1.70 5.84 -12.46
C GLY A 76 1.54 6.95 -11.42
N CYS A 77 1.76 6.67 -10.13
CA CYS A 77 1.81 7.68 -9.07
C CYS A 77 3.23 7.93 -8.56
N LYS A 78 3.40 9.04 -7.84
CA LYS A 78 4.71 9.46 -7.31
C LYS A 78 5.06 8.64 -6.08
N ALA A 79 6.32 8.23 -5.94
CA ALA A 79 6.80 7.51 -4.77
C ALA A 79 7.57 8.44 -3.83
N ILE A 80 7.33 8.29 -2.51
CA ILE A 80 8.17 8.87 -1.46
C ILE A 80 8.68 7.72 -0.59
N LEU A 81 10.00 7.49 -0.64
CA LEU A 81 10.67 6.49 0.20
C LEU A 81 11.07 7.14 1.53
N CYS A 82 10.40 6.74 2.61
CA CYS A 82 10.68 7.23 3.95
C CYS A 82 11.76 6.38 4.62
N ARG A 83 12.82 7.03 5.13
CA ARG A 83 13.80 6.41 6.02
C ARG A 83 13.63 6.97 7.42
N PHE A 84 13.25 6.10 8.35
CA PHE A 84 13.19 6.47 9.76
C PHE A 84 14.56 6.21 10.40
N LYS A 85 15.09 7.21 11.13
CA LYS A 85 16.18 6.95 12.06
C LYS A 85 15.62 6.08 13.18
N LYS A 86 16.20 4.90 13.38
CA LYS A 86 15.98 4.17 14.64
C LYS A 86 16.79 4.91 15.70
N SER A 87 16.10 5.45 16.69
CA SER A 87 16.66 5.88 17.98
C SER A 87 17.23 4.69 18.73
#